data_AF-A0A9P6RB06-F1
#
_entry.id   AF-A0A9P6RB06-F1
#
_cell.length_a   1.000
_cell.length_b   1.000
_cell.length_c   1.000
_cell.angle_alpha   90.00
_cell.angle_beta   90.00
_cell.angle_gamma   90.00
#
_symmetry.space_group_name_H-M   'P 1'
#
loop_
_entity.id
_entity.type
_entity.pdbx_description
1 polymer ?
#
loop_
_entity_poly.entity_id
_entity_poly.type
_entity_poly.pdbx_seq_one_letter_code
_entity_poly.pdbx_strand_id
1 'polypeptide(L)'
;MVAFLSPVPPLYAQSPGTPLGLCITPYHPRRRTQTQPQRVIIVGASIHGLILAILLQRLRIDYLILERSCEYGISPNGIVLGSFAVNLLEMLGLVDIVKSRSTEVHRMKIWRENGIIQAETDFSGAADRYSHNGIAIAGRVLQEILRAQVPGDKILNGKEVKGYVQDEVEVRASCQDGDVYWGTMLVGCDGMNSTIRKLLHQEQAARLSAEDRRQDRRMCSVMGVTKVLDEVTYLDPDTMQDIFRMDHINSQVILGQAEPYACWMVPMPKERRISWMITYHRLDDEPALHHDELEPDSMDRPNVEQEFLLDHSDPEDIYQVSSEKRSYDMWYSGRVVLGGDACHKLVPGAGQGALQAMLDACSLAPLIQHALVTSGGTSGSEQLQHISIAFESYYRERHEIARTAVEGSTDLSRLMALHFTHEPASLAYLQDPNQPLVVSPSGQPVLVMAPPNIDLEFDFFPAWLQRYAEGMNQFAAGGHGDEHSDDEEPFMH
;
A
#
# COMPACT_ATOMS: atom_id res chain seq x y z
N MET A 1 -39.39 -69.11 5.22
CA MET A 1 -39.71 -67.69 5.53
C MET A 1 -38.74 -66.85 4.71
N VAL A 2 -38.99 -66.64 3.42
CA VAL A 2 -39.97 -65.70 2.80
C VAL A 2 -39.50 -64.24 2.98
N ALA A 3 -39.34 -63.39 1.97
CA ALA A 3 -39.09 -63.48 0.53
C ALA A 3 -39.10 -62.04 -0.03
N PHE A 4 -38.39 -61.81 -1.15
CA PHE A 4 -38.73 -60.87 -2.24
C PHE A 4 -38.73 -59.35 -1.91
N LEU A 5 -38.40 -58.38 -2.78
CA LEU A 5 -38.18 -58.28 -4.22
C LEU A 5 -37.51 -56.91 -4.48
N SER A 6 -36.64 -56.86 -5.50
CA SER A 6 -36.32 -55.62 -6.24
C SER A 6 -37.57 -55.14 -7.02
N PRO A 7 -37.65 -53.89 -7.50
CA PRO A 7 -37.39 -53.76 -8.94
C PRO A 7 -36.74 -52.44 -9.41
N VAL A 8 -36.13 -52.54 -10.59
CA VAL A 8 -35.68 -51.49 -11.52
C VAL A 8 -36.28 -51.88 -12.90
N PRO A 9 -36.38 -51.05 -13.96
CA PRO A 9 -37.05 -49.77 -14.23
C PRO A 9 -38.18 -49.94 -15.31
N PRO A 10 -38.54 -48.93 -16.13
CA PRO A 10 -38.00 -48.94 -17.50
C PRO A 10 -37.61 -47.58 -18.10
N LEU A 11 -36.78 -47.69 -19.15
CA LEU A 11 -36.30 -46.67 -20.08
C LEU A 11 -37.36 -46.17 -21.09
N TYR A 12 -36.99 -45.05 -21.74
CA TYR A 12 -37.41 -44.50 -23.05
C TYR A 12 -38.71 -43.70 -23.18
N ALA A 13 -38.56 -42.38 -23.37
CA ALA A 13 -39.12 -41.66 -24.52
C ALA A 13 -38.25 -40.42 -24.82
N GLN A 14 -37.59 -40.41 -25.98
CA GLN A 14 -37.05 -39.20 -26.60
C GLN A 14 -38.17 -38.49 -27.36
N SER A 15 -38.29 -37.17 -27.21
CA SER A 15 -38.66 -36.21 -28.27
C SER A 15 -38.45 -34.76 -27.77
N PRO A 16 -38.15 -33.81 -28.68
CA PRO A 16 -37.37 -32.61 -28.36
C PRO A 16 -38.24 -31.38 -28.08
N GLY A 17 -37.74 -30.48 -27.24
CA GLY A 17 -38.35 -29.17 -27.01
C GLY A 17 -37.54 -28.33 -26.04
N THR A 18 -36.57 -27.57 -26.56
CA THR A 18 -36.09 -26.36 -25.89
C THR A 18 -37.27 -25.38 -25.79
N PRO A 19 -37.43 -24.63 -24.68
CA PRO A 19 -36.68 -23.38 -24.56
C PRO A 19 -36.23 -22.99 -23.14
N LEU A 20 -35.08 -22.32 -23.07
CA LEU A 20 -34.73 -21.28 -22.09
C LEU A 20 -34.94 -21.63 -20.59
N GLY A 21 -34.04 -22.45 -20.03
CA GLY A 21 -33.89 -22.58 -18.58
C GLY A 21 -33.02 -21.47 -18.01
N LEU A 22 -33.63 -20.47 -17.38
CA LEU A 22 -32.97 -19.67 -16.35
C LEU A 22 -32.36 -20.64 -15.33
N CYS A 23 -31.05 -20.66 -15.20
CA CYS A 23 -30.37 -21.35 -14.11
C CYS A 23 -30.62 -20.55 -12.82
N ILE A 24 -31.75 -20.82 -12.16
CA ILE A 24 -31.95 -20.44 -10.76
C ILE A 24 -31.16 -21.46 -9.94
N THR A 25 -29.92 -21.12 -9.59
CA THR A 25 -29.18 -21.88 -8.57
C THR A 25 -29.99 -21.86 -7.26
N PRO A 26 -30.26 -23.01 -6.64
CA PRO A 26 -31.00 -23.06 -5.39
C PRO A 26 -30.26 -22.28 -4.30
N TYR A 27 -30.95 -21.29 -3.72
CA TYR A 27 -30.50 -20.51 -2.58
C TYR A 27 -30.33 -21.44 -1.37
N HIS A 28 -29.09 -21.88 -1.11
CA HIS A 28 -28.74 -22.41 0.20
C HIS A 28 -28.67 -21.23 1.18
N PRO A 29 -29.40 -21.25 2.31
CA PRO A 29 -29.29 -20.20 3.31
C PRO A 29 -27.84 -20.21 3.84
N ARG A 30 -27.08 -19.17 3.47
CA ARG A 30 -25.68 -19.02 3.90
C ARG A 30 -25.63 -18.95 5.43
N ARG A 31 -24.67 -19.66 6.02
CA ARG A 31 -24.53 -19.77 7.48
C ARG A 31 -24.17 -18.40 8.04
N ARG A 32 -25.06 -17.84 8.86
CA ARG A 32 -24.81 -16.59 9.57
C ARG A 32 -23.84 -16.86 10.73
N THR A 33 -22.67 -16.22 10.73
CA THR A 33 -21.63 -16.47 11.75
C THR A 33 -21.65 -15.49 12.92
N GLN A 34 -22.33 -14.34 12.80
CA GLN A 34 -22.41 -13.32 13.85
C GLN A 34 -23.85 -13.01 14.29
N THR A 35 -24.01 -12.55 15.53
CA THR A 35 -25.31 -12.23 16.14
C THR A 35 -25.66 -10.74 16.08
N GLN A 36 -24.70 -9.85 15.81
CA GLN A 36 -24.92 -8.40 15.63
C GLN A 36 -24.01 -7.85 14.51
N PRO A 37 -24.49 -6.85 13.73
CA PRO A 37 -23.70 -6.23 12.66
C PRO A 37 -22.54 -5.41 13.23
N GLN A 38 -21.35 -5.56 12.63
CA GLN A 38 -20.21 -4.70 12.94
C GLN A 38 -20.46 -3.28 12.41
N ARG A 39 -19.82 -2.23 12.96
CA ARG A 39 -19.90 -0.92 12.31
C ARG A 39 -19.06 -0.90 11.03
N VAL A 40 -17.86 -1.50 11.06
CA VAL A 40 -16.94 -1.51 9.92
C VAL A 40 -16.37 -2.90 9.66
N ILE A 41 -16.49 -3.39 8.43
CA ILE A 41 -15.73 -4.57 7.95
C ILE A 41 -14.49 -4.06 7.23
N ILE A 42 -13.31 -4.54 7.63
CA ILE A 42 -12.04 -4.25 6.96
C ILE A 42 -11.60 -5.53 6.23
N VAL A 43 -11.42 -5.47 4.92
CA VAL A 43 -10.99 -6.63 4.12
C VAL A 43 -9.50 -6.50 3.84
N GLY A 44 -8.69 -7.29 4.54
CA GLY A 44 -7.22 -7.29 4.45
C GLY A 44 -6.54 -6.65 5.66
N ALA A 45 -5.58 -7.37 6.25
CA ALA A 45 -4.73 -6.90 7.35
C ALA A 45 -3.44 -6.24 6.83
N SER A 46 -3.54 -5.38 5.82
CA SER A 46 -2.43 -4.58 5.30
C SER A 46 -2.02 -3.48 6.28
N ILE A 47 -0.93 -2.73 5.99
CA ILE A 47 -0.53 -1.56 6.79
C ILE A 47 -1.71 -0.59 6.95
N HIS A 48 -2.42 -0.29 5.85
CA HIS A 48 -3.62 0.54 5.87
C HIS A 48 -4.71 -0.05 6.78
N GLY A 49 -5.07 -1.33 6.58
CA GLY A 49 -6.12 -2.00 7.35
C GLY A 49 -5.83 -2.07 8.86
N LEU A 50 -4.58 -2.34 9.24
CA LEU A 50 -4.16 -2.39 10.63
C LEU A 50 -4.15 -1.01 11.29
N ILE A 51 -3.65 0.02 10.60
CA ILE A 51 -3.66 1.39 11.14
C ILE A 51 -5.09 1.91 11.27
N LEU A 52 -5.95 1.64 10.29
CA LEU A 52 -7.37 1.98 10.36
C LEU A 52 -8.02 1.31 11.57
N ALA A 53 -7.75 0.01 11.81
CA ALA A 53 -8.25 -0.70 12.98
C ALA A 53 -7.78 -0.08 14.31
N ILE A 54 -6.50 0.30 14.42
CA ILE A 54 -5.95 0.99 15.61
C ILE A 54 -6.69 2.31 15.84
N LEU A 55 -6.91 3.10 14.79
CA LEU A 55 -7.63 4.37 14.87
C LEU A 55 -9.10 4.16 15.26
N LEU A 56 -9.81 3.22 14.62
CA LEU A 56 -11.20 2.90 14.96
C LEU A 56 -11.33 2.41 16.41
N GLN A 57 -10.37 1.65 16.92
CA GLN A 57 -10.32 1.25 18.33
C GLN A 57 -10.22 2.45 19.27
N ARG A 58 -9.34 3.42 18.97
CA ARG A 58 -9.22 4.66 19.75
C ARG A 58 -10.50 5.49 19.72
N LEU A 59 -11.19 5.49 18.58
CA LEU A 59 -12.47 6.15 18.38
C LEU A 59 -13.67 5.35 18.93
N ARG A 60 -13.42 4.17 19.53
CA ARG A 60 -14.43 3.25 20.10
C ARG A 60 -15.49 2.81 19.07
N ILE A 61 -15.06 2.63 17.82
CA ILE A 61 -15.90 2.14 16.73
C ILE A 61 -15.66 0.64 16.58
N ASP A 62 -16.75 -0.13 16.52
CA ASP A 62 -16.66 -1.59 16.38
C ASP A 62 -16.28 -1.99 14.95
N TYR A 63 -15.23 -2.80 14.81
CA TYR A 63 -14.73 -3.26 13.51
C TYR A 63 -14.38 -4.75 13.54
N LEU A 64 -14.21 -5.32 12.34
CA LEU A 64 -13.68 -6.66 12.14
C LEU A 64 -12.79 -6.70 10.90
N ILE A 65 -11.59 -7.28 11.04
CA ILE A 65 -10.69 -7.52 9.92
C ILE A 65 -10.87 -8.96 9.42
N LEU A 66 -11.08 -9.09 8.10
CA LEU A 66 -11.08 -10.36 7.37
C LEU A 66 -9.78 -10.46 6.58
N GLU A 67 -8.87 -11.34 7.02
CA GLU A 67 -7.57 -11.55 6.39
C GLU A 67 -7.53 -12.91 5.71
N ARG A 68 -7.13 -12.96 4.44
CA ARG A 68 -7.09 -14.19 3.64
C ARG A 68 -6.02 -15.18 4.10
N SER A 69 -4.91 -14.70 4.65
CA SER A 69 -3.75 -15.52 4.98
C SER A 69 -3.98 -16.24 6.31
N CYS A 70 -3.68 -17.54 6.37
CA CYS A 70 -3.75 -18.34 7.61
C CYS A 70 -2.53 -18.12 8.52
N GLU A 71 -1.37 -17.94 7.90
CA GLU A 71 -0.11 -17.63 8.54
C GLU A 71 0.39 -16.27 8.08
N TYR A 72 1.10 -15.60 8.98
CA TYR A 72 1.59 -14.26 8.79
C TYR A 72 3.11 -14.29 8.60
N GLY A 73 3.61 -13.49 7.66
CA GLY A 73 5.03 -13.19 7.54
C GLY A 73 5.73 -13.92 6.39
N ILE A 74 5.66 -13.37 5.18
CA ILE A 74 6.62 -13.66 4.09
C ILE A 74 6.83 -12.41 3.22
N SER A 75 6.85 -11.22 3.82
CA SER A 75 7.47 -10.07 3.14
C SER A 75 8.74 -9.74 3.92
N PRO A 76 9.86 -10.40 3.59
CA PRO A 76 11.12 -10.11 4.24
C PRO A 76 11.68 -8.73 3.87
N ASN A 77 11.13 -8.07 2.84
CA ASN A 77 11.64 -6.81 2.32
C ASN A 77 11.74 -5.72 3.38
N GLY A 78 12.81 -4.95 3.29
CA GLY A 78 12.95 -3.68 3.98
C GLY A 78 11.99 -2.65 3.41
N ILE A 79 11.36 -1.90 4.31
CA ILE A 79 10.60 -0.70 4.02
C ILE A 79 11.43 0.47 4.55
N VAL A 80 11.68 1.45 3.71
CA VAL A 80 12.22 2.75 4.14
C VAL A 80 11.03 3.67 4.42
N LEU A 81 10.93 4.14 5.66
CA LEU A 81 9.93 5.10 6.10
C LEU A 81 10.63 6.45 6.32
N GLY A 82 10.24 7.47 5.54
CA GLY A 82 10.69 8.85 5.75
C GLY A 82 10.18 9.44 7.06
N SER A 83 10.72 10.59 7.46
CA SER A 83 10.41 11.26 8.74
C SER A 83 8.92 11.41 9.02
N PHE A 84 8.11 11.66 7.99
CA PHE A 84 6.66 11.83 8.12
C PHE A 84 5.94 10.56 8.52
N ALA A 85 6.31 9.42 7.95
CA ALA A 85 5.77 8.13 8.36
C ALA A 85 6.15 7.82 9.81
N VAL A 86 7.36 8.22 10.25
CA VAL A 86 7.78 8.07 11.65
C VAL A 86 6.96 8.98 12.57
N ASN A 87 6.68 10.22 12.17
CA ASN A 87 5.81 11.14 12.93
C ASN A 87 4.38 10.61 13.05
N LEU A 88 3.82 9.99 12.00
CA LEU A 88 2.52 9.32 12.08
C LEU A 88 2.54 8.16 13.09
N LEU A 89 3.62 7.38 13.11
CA LEU A 89 3.80 6.32 14.09
C LEU A 89 3.99 6.87 15.52
N GLU A 90 4.58 8.05 15.69
CA GLU A 90 4.63 8.77 16.97
C GLU A 90 3.25 9.19 17.45
N MET A 91 2.39 9.73 16.56
CA MET A 91 0.99 10.03 16.89
C MET A 91 0.20 8.77 17.29
N LEU A 92 0.58 7.61 16.74
CA LEU A 92 0.06 6.31 17.15
C LEU A 92 0.72 5.76 18.42
N GLY A 93 1.68 6.45 19.03
CA GLY A 93 2.41 5.99 20.22
C GLY A 93 3.27 4.75 19.97
N LEU A 94 3.66 4.52 18.72
CA LEU A 94 4.42 3.34 18.27
C LEU A 94 5.88 3.66 17.93
N VAL A 95 6.29 4.93 17.99
CA VAL A 95 7.64 5.34 17.57
C VAL A 95 8.74 4.61 18.33
N ASP A 96 8.63 4.44 19.65
CA ASP A 96 9.68 3.80 20.46
C ASP A 96 9.87 2.32 20.08
N ILE A 97 8.78 1.57 19.98
CA ILE A 97 8.84 0.15 19.60
C ILE A 97 9.32 -0.01 18.16
N VAL A 98 8.90 0.88 17.25
CA VAL A 98 9.35 0.88 15.86
C VAL A 98 10.85 1.17 15.78
N LYS A 99 11.33 2.25 16.40
CA LYS A 99 12.76 2.62 16.44
C LYS A 99 13.62 1.53 17.09
N SER A 100 13.10 0.87 18.13
CA SER A 100 13.81 -0.25 18.77
C SER A 100 14.03 -1.44 17.82
N ARG A 101 13.22 -1.57 16.76
CA ARG A 101 13.30 -2.66 15.76
C ARG A 101 13.63 -2.19 14.34
N SER A 102 14.00 -0.92 14.15
CA SER A 102 14.43 -0.36 12.87
C SER A 102 15.84 0.24 12.97
N THR A 103 16.42 0.68 11.85
CA THR A 103 17.70 1.40 11.85
C THR A 103 17.53 2.73 11.12
N GLU A 104 18.12 3.81 11.62
CA GLU A 104 18.01 5.11 10.95
C GLU A 104 18.70 5.10 9.59
N VAL A 105 18.11 5.79 8.61
CA VAL A 105 18.70 5.99 7.28
C VAL A 105 19.28 7.39 7.25
N HIS A 106 20.61 7.49 7.16
CA HIS A 106 21.28 8.80 7.13
C HIS A 106 21.61 9.25 5.72
N ARG A 107 21.90 8.33 4.79
CA ARG A 107 22.26 8.73 3.43
C ARG A 107 21.66 7.83 2.38
N MET A 108 21.48 8.39 1.19
CA MET A 108 21.22 7.64 -0.04
C MET A 108 22.32 7.94 -1.04
N LYS A 109 23.05 6.91 -1.48
CA LYS A 109 24.09 7.02 -2.51
C LYS A 109 23.60 6.40 -3.81
N ILE A 110 23.72 7.15 -4.90
CA ILE A 110 23.42 6.69 -6.24
C ILE A 110 24.74 6.42 -6.95
N TRP A 111 24.96 5.17 -7.31
CA TRP A 111 26.15 4.65 -7.96
C TRP A 111 25.86 4.38 -9.43
N ARG A 112 26.87 4.60 -10.26
CA ARG A 112 26.94 3.98 -11.58
C ARG A 112 27.48 2.56 -11.42
N GLU A 113 27.09 1.66 -12.30
CA GLU A 113 27.58 0.26 -12.35
C GLU A 113 29.11 0.14 -12.40
N ASN A 114 29.83 1.15 -12.88
CA ASN A 114 31.30 1.19 -12.86
C ASN A 114 31.91 1.64 -11.51
N GLY A 115 31.11 1.74 -10.46
CA GLY A 115 31.53 2.10 -9.10
C GLY A 115 31.73 3.59 -8.84
N ILE A 116 31.32 4.47 -9.75
CA ILE A 116 31.39 5.93 -9.55
C ILE A 116 30.13 6.43 -8.84
N ILE A 117 30.27 7.17 -7.74
CA ILE A 117 29.15 7.88 -7.10
C ILE A 117 28.68 8.99 -8.05
N GLN A 118 27.41 8.89 -8.46
CA GLN A 118 26.75 9.89 -9.29
C GLN A 118 26.07 10.97 -8.46
N ALA A 119 25.44 10.59 -7.35
CA ALA A 119 24.78 11.51 -6.44
C ALA A 119 24.75 10.95 -5.02
N GLU A 120 24.69 11.84 -4.04
CA GLU A 120 24.55 11.50 -2.63
C GLU A 120 23.59 12.50 -1.99
N THR A 121 22.66 12.01 -1.18
CA THR A 121 21.77 12.83 -0.36
C THR A 121 21.98 12.47 1.10
N ASP A 122 22.21 13.51 1.93
CA ASP A 122 22.40 13.36 3.37
C ASP A 122 21.12 13.79 4.11
N PHE A 123 20.58 12.87 4.88
CA PHE A 123 19.38 12.96 5.71
C PHE A 123 19.69 12.94 7.21
N SER A 124 20.97 12.90 7.63
CA SER A 124 21.33 12.73 9.05
C SER A 124 20.82 13.87 9.95
N GLY A 125 20.54 15.04 9.38
CA GLY A 125 19.97 16.21 10.06
C GLY A 125 18.45 16.32 9.94
N ALA A 126 17.76 15.33 9.37
CA ALA A 126 16.31 15.39 9.18
C ALA A 126 15.55 15.52 10.51
N ALA A 127 16.05 14.91 11.59
CA ALA A 127 15.44 15.01 12.92
C ALA A 127 15.36 16.45 13.46
N ASP A 128 16.32 17.32 13.13
CA ASP A 128 16.33 18.72 13.59
C ASP A 128 15.20 19.54 12.95
N ARG A 129 14.78 19.16 11.74
CA ARG A 129 13.74 19.84 10.96
C ARG A 129 12.37 19.17 11.04
N TYR A 130 12.34 17.85 11.13
CA TYR A 130 11.13 17.03 10.99
C TYR A 130 10.87 16.13 12.21
N SER A 131 11.50 16.43 13.35
CA SER A 131 11.42 15.69 14.63
C SER A 131 12.07 14.30 14.63
N HIS A 132 12.10 13.61 13.50
CA HIS A 132 12.66 12.27 13.37
C HIS A 132 13.47 12.10 12.08
N ASN A 133 14.48 11.23 12.13
CA ASN A 133 15.14 10.70 10.94
C ASN A 133 14.29 9.61 10.30
N GLY A 134 14.47 9.39 8.99
CA GLY A 134 13.92 8.23 8.31
C GLY A 134 14.51 6.93 8.85
N ILE A 135 13.76 5.83 8.72
CA ILE A 135 14.14 4.52 9.24
C ILE A 135 13.97 3.43 8.18
N ALA A 136 14.80 2.41 8.24
CA ALA A 136 14.61 1.15 7.53
C ALA A 136 14.14 0.08 8.52
N ILE A 137 13.02 -0.59 8.18
CA ILE A 137 12.39 -1.62 8.99
C ILE A 137 11.93 -2.76 8.09
N ALA A 138 12.11 -4.02 8.51
CA ALA A 138 11.57 -5.13 7.73
C ALA A 138 10.03 -5.04 7.71
N GLY A 139 9.41 -5.26 6.56
CA GLY A 139 7.95 -5.16 6.40
C GLY A 139 7.21 -6.08 7.35
N ARG A 140 7.71 -7.31 7.52
CA ARG A 140 7.23 -8.25 8.56
C ARG A 140 7.32 -7.69 9.98
N VAL A 141 8.32 -6.88 10.30
CA VAL A 141 8.50 -6.33 11.64
C VAL A 141 7.52 -5.19 11.88
N LEU A 142 7.33 -4.29 10.90
CA LEU A 142 6.35 -3.21 11.00
C LEU A 142 4.93 -3.76 11.15
N GLN A 143 4.54 -4.72 10.31
CA GLN A 143 3.21 -5.32 10.39
C GLN A 143 3.02 -6.13 11.69
N GLU A 144 4.06 -6.78 12.24
CA GLU A 144 4.00 -7.43 13.57
C GLU A 144 3.65 -6.41 14.66
N ILE A 145 4.34 -5.27 14.67
CA ILE A 145 4.13 -4.19 15.64
C ILE A 145 2.70 -3.66 15.55
N LEU A 146 2.22 -3.39 14.33
CA LEU A 146 0.86 -2.89 14.09
C LEU A 146 -0.20 -3.93 14.49
N ARG A 147 0.00 -5.19 14.11
CA ARG A 147 -0.93 -6.28 14.43
C ARG A 147 -1.03 -6.52 15.93
N ALA A 148 0.06 -6.37 16.68
CA ALA A 148 0.06 -6.51 18.13
C ALA A 148 -0.81 -5.45 18.85
N GLN A 149 -1.16 -4.34 18.18
CA GLN A 149 -2.06 -3.32 18.73
C GLN A 149 -3.54 -3.65 18.57
N VAL A 150 -3.86 -4.66 17.76
CA VAL A 150 -5.23 -5.05 17.41
C VAL A 150 -5.57 -6.35 18.16
N PRO A 151 -6.72 -6.41 18.87
CA PRO A 151 -7.17 -7.61 19.56
C PRO A 151 -7.27 -8.82 18.61
N GLY A 152 -6.81 -9.99 19.06
CA GLY A 152 -6.73 -11.18 18.21
C GLY A 152 -8.10 -11.66 17.71
N ASP A 153 -9.17 -11.45 18.46
CA ASP A 153 -10.56 -11.75 18.08
C ASP A 153 -11.12 -10.79 17.02
N LYS A 154 -10.48 -9.64 16.82
CA LYS A 154 -10.81 -8.65 15.79
C LYS A 154 -10.18 -8.93 14.44
N ILE A 155 -9.26 -9.89 14.35
CA ILE A 155 -8.63 -10.32 13.09
C ILE A 155 -8.94 -11.78 12.81
N LEU A 156 -9.79 -12.03 11.83
CA LEU A 156 -10.11 -13.39 11.38
C LEU A 156 -9.21 -13.76 10.21
N ASN A 157 -8.21 -14.59 10.49
CA ASN A 157 -7.34 -15.19 9.47
C ASN A 157 -8.05 -16.27 8.67
N GLY A 158 -7.54 -16.58 7.46
CA GLY A 158 -8.14 -17.54 6.55
C GLY A 158 -9.50 -17.10 5.96
N LYS A 159 -9.88 -15.84 6.12
CA LYS A 159 -11.14 -15.27 5.61
C LYS A 159 -10.91 -14.51 4.32
N GLU A 160 -10.77 -15.26 3.23
CA GLU A 160 -10.67 -14.66 1.89
C GLU A 160 -12.06 -14.23 1.40
N VAL A 161 -12.29 -12.92 1.29
CA VAL A 161 -13.53 -12.37 0.72
C VAL A 161 -13.55 -12.56 -0.81
N LYS A 162 -14.64 -13.14 -1.32
CA LYS A 162 -14.87 -13.39 -2.76
C LYS A 162 -16.01 -12.56 -3.35
N GLY A 163 -16.83 -11.92 -2.52
CA GLY A 163 -17.99 -11.18 -2.95
C GLY A 163 -18.55 -10.29 -1.84
N TYR A 164 -19.29 -9.25 -2.20
CA TYR A 164 -20.14 -8.53 -1.27
C TYR A 164 -21.49 -8.21 -1.91
N VAL A 165 -22.49 -7.93 -1.08
CA VAL A 165 -23.74 -7.29 -1.47
C VAL A 165 -24.04 -6.15 -0.51
N GLN A 166 -24.63 -5.07 -0.98
CA GLN A 166 -24.97 -3.91 -0.16
C GLN A 166 -26.39 -3.43 -0.44
N ASP A 167 -27.00 -2.81 0.56
CA ASP A 167 -28.27 -2.12 0.46
C ASP A 167 -28.23 -0.79 1.26
N GLU A 168 -29.39 -0.15 1.40
CA GLU A 168 -29.51 1.10 2.14
C GLU A 168 -29.23 0.97 3.64
N VAL A 169 -29.06 -0.23 4.20
CA VAL A 169 -28.90 -0.46 5.65
C VAL A 169 -27.55 -1.09 5.98
N GLU A 170 -27.09 -2.04 5.17
CA GLU A 170 -25.87 -2.79 5.47
C GLU A 170 -25.11 -3.26 4.23
N VAL A 171 -23.89 -3.72 4.45
CA VAL A 171 -23.05 -4.44 3.49
C VAL A 171 -22.69 -5.81 4.06
N ARG A 172 -22.74 -6.84 3.21
CA ARG A 172 -22.48 -8.24 3.58
C ARG A 172 -21.34 -8.80 2.75
N ALA A 173 -20.19 -9.08 3.38
CA ALA A 173 -19.03 -9.71 2.77
C ALA A 173 -19.15 -11.23 2.83
N SER A 174 -18.88 -11.90 1.71
CA SER A 174 -18.95 -13.36 1.56
C SER A 174 -17.55 -13.93 1.39
N CYS A 175 -17.18 -14.86 2.27
CA CYS A 175 -15.87 -15.50 2.28
C CYS A 175 -15.86 -16.79 1.45
N GLN A 176 -14.67 -17.22 1.04
CA GLN A 176 -14.46 -18.44 0.24
C GLN A 176 -14.98 -19.71 0.92
N ASP A 177 -14.89 -19.77 2.25
CA ASP A 177 -15.38 -20.88 3.08
C ASP A 177 -16.91 -20.89 3.26
N GLY A 178 -17.61 -19.92 2.68
CA GLY A 178 -19.07 -19.79 2.75
C GLY A 178 -19.57 -18.92 3.91
N ASP A 179 -18.68 -18.46 4.80
CA ASP A 179 -19.06 -17.54 5.86
C ASP A 179 -19.48 -16.17 5.31
N VAL A 180 -20.39 -15.51 6.03
CA VAL A 180 -20.86 -14.18 5.67
C VAL A 180 -20.83 -13.26 6.88
N TYR A 181 -20.16 -12.11 6.73
CA TYR A 181 -20.04 -11.07 7.74
C TYR A 181 -20.78 -9.82 7.28
N TRP A 182 -21.43 -9.10 8.19
CA TRP A 182 -22.23 -7.91 7.87
C TRP A 182 -21.81 -6.72 8.70
N GLY A 183 -21.91 -5.54 8.09
CA GLY A 183 -21.66 -4.30 8.81
C GLY A 183 -22.26 -3.08 8.13
N THR A 184 -22.12 -1.92 8.76
CA THR A 184 -22.60 -0.64 8.23
C THR A 184 -21.76 -0.17 7.05
N MET A 185 -20.45 -0.42 7.09
CA MET A 185 -19.48 -0.05 6.05
C MET A 185 -18.52 -1.21 5.76
N LEU A 186 -17.94 -1.21 4.56
CA LEU A 186 -16.86 -2.11 4.17
C LEU A 186 -15.69 -1.30 3.60
N VAL A 187 -14.49 -1.54 4.11
CA VAL A 187 -13.25 -0.94 3.65
C VAL A 187 -12.39 -2.02 2.98
N GLY A 188 -12.12 -1.86 1.69
CA GLY A 188 -11.25 -2.73 0.91
C GLY A 188 -9.79 -2.35 1.08
N CYS A 189 -9.05 -3.15 1.85
CA CYS A 189 -7.64 -2.97 2.19
C CYS A 189 -6.77 -4.14 1.70
N ASP A 190 -7.25 -4.87 0.68
CA ASP A 190 -6.75 -6.17 0.19
C ASP A 190 -5.69 -6.04 -0.92
N GLY A 191 -5.04 -4.88 -0.97
CA GLY A 191 -3.78 -4.64 -1.68
C GLY A 191 -3.89 -4.54 -3.21
N MET A 192 -2.75 -4.66 -3.89
CA MET A 192 -2.64 -4.45 -5.33
C MET A 192 -3.59 -5.31 -6.19
N ASN A 193 -3.92 -6.51 -5.71
CA ASN A 193 -4.77 -7.46 -6.42
C ASN A 193 -6.23 -7.45 -5.94
N SER A 194 -6.62 -6.37 -5.24
CA SER A 194 -7.90 -6.17 -4.56
C SER A 194 -9.09 -6.80 -5.28
N THR A 195 -9.72 -7.74 -4.60
CA THR A 195 -11.01 -8.34 -4.96
C THR A 195 -12.12 -7.32 -4.76
N ILE A 196 -12.07 -6.52 -3.69
CA ILE A 196 -13.10 -5.51 -3.41
C ILE A 196 -13.15 -4.47 -4.52
N ARG A 197 -12.00 -3.95 -4.98
CA ARG A 197 -11.95 -3.03 -6.11
C ARG A 197 -12.56 -3.63 -7.37
N LYS A 198 -12.19 -4.87 -7.73
CA LYS A 198 -12.71 -5.54 -8.93
C LYS A 198 -14.24 -5.65 -8.88
N LEU A 199 -14.81 -6.00 -7.73
CA LEU A 199 -16.25 -6.09 -7.52
C LEU A 199 -16.93 -4.71 -7.59
N LEU A 200 -16.34 -3.69 -6.95
CA LEU A 200 -16.81 -2.31 -7.01
C LEU A 200 -16.86 -1.79 -8.45
N HIS A 201 -15.78 -2.04 -9.22
CA HIS A 201 -15.68 -1.64 -10.61
C HIS A 201 -16.66 -2.40 -11.51
N GLN A 202 -16.93 -3.67 -11.23
CA GLN A 202 -17.96 -4.44 -11.93
C GLN A 202 -19.36 -3.90 -11.65
N GLU A 203 -19.68 -3.60 -10.39
CA GLU A 203 -20.94 -2.99 -9.97
C GLU A 203 -21.15 -1.61 -10.62
N GLN A 204 -20.07 -0.83 -10.74
CA GLN A 204 -20.07 0.54 -11.26
C GLN A 204 -19.51 0.66 -12.69
N ALA A 205 -19.55 -0.41 -13.49
CA ALA A 205 -18.88 -0.48 -14.80
C ALA A 205 -19.25 0.67 -15.76
N ALA A 206 -20.50 1.15 -15.69
CA ALA A 206 -21.00 2.27 -16.49
C ALA A 206 -20.44 3.64 -16.08
N ARG A 207 -19.86 3.76 -14.88
CA ARG A 207 -19.30 5.01 -14.32
C ARG A 207 -17.77 5.04 -14.32
N LEU A 208 -17.12 3.94 -14.68
CA LEU A 208 -15.66 3.88 -14.73
C LEU A 208 -15.08 4.83 -15.78
N SER A 209 -14.04 5.56 -15.38
CA SER A 209 -13.29 6.43 -16.27
C SER A 209 -12.37 5.63 -17.20
N ALA A 210 -11.67 6.31 -18.11
CA ALA A 210 -10.61 5.70 -18.90
C ALA A 210 -9.39 5.34 -18.04
N GLU A 211 -9.09 6.14 -17.02
CA GLU A 211 -7.98 5.90 -16.09
C GLU A 211 -8.25 4.65 -15.24
N ASP A 212 -9.50 4.45 -14.79
CA ASP A 212 -9.90 3.23 -14.06
C ASP A 212 -9.64 1.92 -14.82
N ARG A 213 -9.60 2.01 -16.17
CA ARG A 213 -9.36 0.88 -17.07
C ARG A 213 -7.91 0.78 -17.51
N ARG A 214 -7.10 1.82 -17.25
CA ARG A 214 -5.72 1.90 -17.69
C ARG A 214 -4.86 0.95 -16.85
N GLN A 215 -4.03 0.18 -17.55
CA GLN A 215 -3.01 -0.65 -16.92
C GLN A 215 -1.69 -0.29 -17.59
N ASP A 216 -0.81 0.41 -16.86
CA ASP A 216 0.53 0.68 -17.33
C ASP A 216 1.46 -0.44 -16.85
N ARG A 217 1.80 -1.36 -17.76
CA ARG A 217 2.66 -2.52 -17.48
C ARG A 217 4.09 -2.32 -17.95
N ARG A 218 4.53 -1.08 -18.21
CA ARG A 218 5.87 -0.81 -18.78
C ARG A 218 7.03 -1.04 -17.81
N MET A 219 6.72 -1.33 -16.54
CA MET A 219 7.71 -1.51 -15.48
C MET A 219 7.48 -2.81 -14.73
N CYS A 220 8.58 -3.50 -14.43
CA CYS A 220 8.60 -4.71 -13.62
C CYS A 220 9.69 -4.58 -12.57
N SER A 221 9.38 -4.95 -11.32
CA SER A 221 10.38 -4.97 -10.25
C SER A 221 10.52 -6.39 -9.71
N VAL A 222 11.75 -6.85 -9.59
CA VAL A 222 12.10 -8.05 -8.83
C VAL A 222 12.60 -7.57 -7.48
N MET A 223 12.10 -8.17 -6.40
CA MET A 223 12.52 -7.84 -5.05
C MET A 223 13.01 -9.08 -4.34
N GLY A 224 13.89 -8.88 -3.36
CA GLY A 224 14.28 -9.97 -2.48
C GLY A 224 15.05 -9.49 -1.27
N VAL A 225 15.40 -10.45 -0.43
CA VAL A 225 16.39 -10.26 0.63
C VAL A 225 17.51 -11.26 0.49
N THR A 226 18.72 -10.81 0.85
CA THR A 226 19.91 -11.66 0.88
C THR A 226 20.48 -11.66 2.29
N LYS A 227 21.11 -12.78 2.68
CA LYS A 227 21.98 -12.79 3.88
C LYS A 227 23.14 -11.82 3.66
N VAL A 228 23.73 -11.32 4.74
CA VAL A 228 25.02 -10.63 4.63
C VAL A 228 26.05 -11.64 4.16
N LEU A 229 26.84 -11.29 3.16
CA LEU A 229 27.76 -12.21 2.51
C LEU A 229 29.19 -11.76 2.80
N ASP A 230 29.91 -12.58 3.56
CA ASP A 230 31.24 -12.25 4.09
C ASP A 230 32.33 -12.13 3.00
N GLU A 231 32.09 -12.69 1.79
CA GLU A 231 33.10 -12.81 0.73
C GLU A 231 32.96 -11.76 -0.40
N VAL A 232 32.07 -10.78 -0.23
CA VAL A 232 31.66 -9.86 -1.32
C VAL A 232 32.31 -8.50 -1.16
N THR A 233 32.87 -7.99 -2.26
CA THR A 233 33.25 -6.57 -2.35
C THR A 233 32.03 -5.75 -2.76
N TYR A 234 31.33 -5.20 -1.77
CA TYR A 234 30.26 -4.24 -2.03
C TYR A 234 30.81 -2.91 -2.55
N LEU A 235 30.03 -2.18 -3.36
CA LEU A 235 30.41 -0.86 -3.89
C LEU A 235 30.67 0.18 -2.78
N ASP A 236 30.01 0.02 -1.64
CA ASP A 236 30.31 0.74 -0.40
C ASP A 236 30.82 -0.26 0.67
N PRO A 237 32.13 -0.56 0.69
CA PRO A 237 32.71 -1.51 1.63
C PRO A 237 32.50 -1.09 3.09
N ASP A 238 32.56 0.22 3.37
CA ASP A 238 32.40 0.77 4.72
C ASP A 238 30.99 0.55 5.27
N THR A 239 29.98 0.65 4.40
CA THR A 239 28.57 0.41 4.77
C THR A 239 28.27 -1.07 4.93
N MET A 240 28.97 -1.95 4.22
CA MET A 240 28.52 -3.35 4.07
C MET A 240 29.40 -4.37 4.78
N GLN A 241 30.70 -4.11 4.98
CA GLN A 241 31.61 -5.02 5.69
C GLN A 241 31.32 -5.07 7.19
N ASP A 242 30.77 -3.99 7.77
CA ASP A 242 30.47 -3.87 9.20
C ASP A 242 28.98 -3.61 9.47
N ILE A 243 28.08 -4.12 8.61
CA ILE A 243 26.61 -3.98 8.74
C ILE A 243 26.09 -4.34 10.15
N PHE A 244 26.78 -5.22 10.87
CA PHE A 244 26.44 -5.64 12.24
C PHE A 244 26.74 -4.59 13.32
N ARG A 245 27.56 -3.59 13.03
CA ARG A 245 28.01 -2.53 13.96
C ARG A 245 27.42 -1.16 13.64
N MET A 246 26.57 -1.10 12.63
CA MET A 246 25.96 0.12 12.15
C MET A 246 24.86 0.61 13.11
N ASP A 247 25.06 1.80 13.69
CA ASP A 247 24.01 2.51 14.43
C ASP A 247 23.02 3.23 13.49
N HIS A 248 23.42 3.45 12.24
CA HIS A 248 22.64 4.02 11.14
C HIS A 248 23.06 3.37 9.81
N ILE A 249 22.22 3.40 8.78
CA ILE A 249 22.51 2.84 7.46
C ILE A 249 22.61 3.92 6.37
N ASN A 250 23.30 3.55 5.29
CA ASN A 250 23.24 4.25 4.01
C ASN A 250 22.52 3.34 3.02
N SER A 251 21.43 3.84 2.41
CA SER A 251 20.80 3.16 1.28
C SER A 251 21.60 3.41 0.01
N GLN A 252 21.52 2.47 -0.92
CA GLN A 252 22.27 2.52 -2.16
C GLN A 252 21.34 2.26 -3.33
N VAL A 253 21.61 2.96 -4.43
CA VAL A 253 20.97 2.70 -5.72
C VAL A 253 22.07 2.52 -6.74
N ILE A 254 22.06 1.41 -7.46
CA ILE A 254 22.97 1.14 -8.58
C ILE A 254 22.20 1.33 -9.88
N LEU A 255 22.75 2.17 -10.74
CA LEU A 255 22.22 2.52 -12.06
C LEU A 255 22.95 1.70 -13.13
N GLY A 256 22.23 0.80 -13.82
CA GLY A 256 22.79 -0.11 -14.84
C GLY A 256 23.18 0.59 -16.14
N GLN A 257 24.42 0.43 -16.62
CA GLN A 257 24.89 1.19 -17.80
C GLN A 257 24.50 0.57 -19.14
N ALA A 258 24.43 -0.76 -19.21
CA ALA A 258 24.13 -1.49 -20.45
C ALA A 258 22.62 -1.67 -20.70
N GLU A 259 21.84 -1.76 -19.62
CA GLU A 259 20.39 -1.93 -19.66
C GLU A 259 19.70 -0.98 -18.68
N PRO A 260 18.49 -0.47 -19.01
CA PRO A 260 17.80 0.52 -18.20
C PRO A 260 17.15 -0.08 -16.94
N TYR A 261 17.98 -0.38 -15.94
CA TYR A 261 17.54 -0.82 -14.61
C TYR A 261 18.07 0.06 -13.49
N ALA A 262 17.32 0.05 -12.38
CA ALA A 262 17.78 0.58 -11.08
C ALA A 262 17.73 -0.51 -10.01
N CYS A 263 18.84 -0.78 -9.36
CA CYS A 263 18.95 -1.72 -8.24
C CYS A 263 19.04 -0.95 -6.92
N TRP A 264 18.00 -1.04 -6.11
CA TRP A 264 17.95 -0.48 -4.76
C TRP A 264 18.48 -1.50 -3.77
N MET A 265 19.28 -1.06 -2.81
CA MET A 265 19.82 -1.88 -1.73
C MET A 265 19.69 -1.13 -0.40
N VAL A 266 19.08 -1.80 0.58
CA VAL A 266 18.84 -1.29 1.92
C VAL A 266 19.41 -2.28 2.92
N PRO A 267 20.53 -1.95 3.58
CA PRO A 267 21.06 -2.74 4.69
C PRO A 267 20.03 -2.86 5.81
N MET A 268 19.86 -4.06 6.38
CA MET A 268 18.99 -4.33 7.52
C MET A 268 19.81 -4.95 8.67
N PRO A 269 20.58 -4.14 9.43
CA PRO A 269 21.48 -4.61 10.49
C PRO A 269 20.83 -5.53 11.52
N LYS A 270 19.64 -5.16 12.01
CA LYS A 270 18.93 -5.89 13.07
C LYS A 270 18.45 -7.27 12.59
N GLU A 271 18.18 -7.41 11.31
CA GLU A 271 17.75 -8.66 10.66
C GLU A 271 18.93 -9.45 10.09
N ARG A 272 20.14 -8.88 10.04
CA ARG A 272 21.32 -9.49 9.40
C ARG A 272 21.02 -9.86 7.94
N ARG A 273 20.41 -8.92 7.22
CA ARG A 273 19.96 -9.07 5.83
C ARG A 273 20.24 -7.79 5.04
N ILE A 274 20.19 -7.90 3.73
CA ILE A 274 20.14 -6.79 2.79
C ILE A 274 18.85 -6.94 2.01
N SER A 275 17.99 -5.93 2.05
CA SER A 275 16.83 -5.89 1.16
C SER A 275 17.24 -5.26 -0.15
N TRP A 276 16.83 -5.85 -1.26
CA TRP A 276 17.12 -5.30 -2.58
C TRP A 276 15.90 -5.34 -3.50
N MET A 277 15.93 -4.47 -4.49
CA MET A 277 14.92 -4.39 -5.53
C MET A 277 15.55 -3.95 -6.84
N ILE A 278 15.38 -4.74 -7.88
CA ILE A 278 15.78 -4.39 -9.24
C ILE A 278 14.52 -3.99 -10.00
N THR A 279 14.47 -2.77 -10.51
CA THR A 279 13.38 -2.31 -11.38
C THR A 279 13.89 -2.20 -12.80
N TYR A 280 13.27 -2.97 -13.69
CA TYR A 280 13.53 -2.93 -15.13
C TYR A 280 12.54 -2.02 -15.83
N HIS A 281 13.04 -1.23 -16.77
CA HIS A 281 12.24 -0.32 -17.58
C HIS A 281 12.24 -0.77 -19.04
N ARG A 282 11.06 -1.01 -19.59
CA ARG A 282 10.93 -1.13 -21.05
C ARG A 282 10.73 0.27 -21.63
N LEU A 283 11.60 0.65 -22.58
CA LEU A 283 11.53 1.93 -23.29
C LEU A 283 10.49 1.93 -24.41
N ASP A 284 10.09 0.75 -24.89
CA ASP A 284 9.07 0.58 -25.92
C ASP A 284 7.65 0.57 -25.33
N ASP A 285 6.65 1.01 -26.11
CA ASP A 285 5.21 1.04 -25.73
C ASP A 285 4.54 -0.35 -25.67
N GLU A 286 5.30 -1.43 -25.85
CA GLU A 286 4.80 -2.80 -25.74
C GLU A 286 4.60 -3.21 -24.27
N PRO A 287 3.41 -3.71 -23.88
CA PRO A 287 3.13 -4.12 -22.50
C PRO A 287 4.07 -5.25 -22.05
N ALA A 288 4.48 -5.25 -20.78
CA ALA A 288 5.20 -6.39 -20.22
C ALA A 288 4.35 -7.68 -20.34
N LEU A 289 5.03 -8.79 -20.63
CA LEU A 289 4.45 -10.14 -20.71
C LEU A 289 3.61 -10.46 -19.46
N HIS A 290 2.60 -11.32 -19.62
CA HIS A 290 1.76 -11.72 -18.49
C HIS A 290 2.61 -12.38 -17.38
N HIS A 291 2.15 -12.27 -16.13
CA HIS A 291 2.80 -12.88 -14.95
C HIS A 291 2.98 -14.41 -15.11
N ASP A 292 2.16 -15.03 -15.97
CA ASP A 292 2.19 -16.46 -16.27
C ASP A 292 3.10 -16.81 -17.47
N GLU A 293 3.65 -15.80 -18.16
CA GLU A 293 4.45 -15.94 -19.39
C GLU A 293 5.92 -15.55 -19.19
N LEU A 294 6.27 -14.97 -18.03
CA LEU A 294 7.65 -14.75 -17.62
C LEU A 294 8.15 -16.05 -16.99
N GLU A 295 8.67 -16.95 -17.80
CA GLU A 295 9.51 -18.03 -17.27
C GLU A 295 10.73 -17.36 -16.60
N PRO A 296 11.20 -17.83 -15.43
CA PRO A 296 12.41 -17.30 -14.79
C PRO A 296 13.61 -17.22 -15.74
N ASP A 297 13.64 -18.08 -16.76
CA ASP A 297 14.66 -18.16 -17.80
C ASP A 297 14.44 -17.23 -19.02
N SER A 298 13.31 -16.52 -19.12
CA SER A 298 12.98 -15.67 -20.29
C SER A 298 13.40 -14.21 -20.16
N MET A 299 13.94 -13.81 -19.00
CA MET A 299 14.61 -12.52 -18.86
C MET A 299 16.04 -12.72 -19.37
N ASP A 300 16.45 -11.95 -20.39
CA ASP A 300 17.85 -11.92 -20.81
C ASP A 300 18.73 -11.73 -19.56
N ARG A 301 19.71 -12.61 -19.41
CA ARG A 301 20.40 -12.84 -18.13
C ARG A 301 21.06 -11.55 -17.63
N PRO A 302 20.90 -11.22 -16.34
CA PRO A 302 21.32 -9.95 -15.81
C PRO A 302 22.85 -9.80 -15.64
N ASN A 303 23.35 -8.56 -15.47
CA ASN A 303 24.77 -8.27 -15.24
C ASN A 303 25.32 -8.86 -13.92
N VAL A 304 26.65 -8.91 -13.78
CA VAL A 304 27.40 -9.62 -12.71
C VAL A 304 26.91 -9.33 -11.28
N GLU A 305 26.52 -8.09 -10.94
CA GLU A 305 26.04 -7.75 -9.59
C GLU A 305 24.60 -8.23 -9.31
N GLN A 306 23.77 -8.34 -10.35
CA GLN A 306 22.40 -8.86 -10.26
C GLN A 306 22.39 -10.38 -10.21
N GLU A 307 23.19 -11.06 -11.05
CA GLU A 307 23.46 -12.50 -10.92
C GLU A 307 23.94 -12.81 -9.51
N PHE A 308 24.85 -11.99 -8.98
CA PHE A 308 25.37 -12.18 -7.64
C PHE A 308 24.28 -12.12 -6.53
N LEU A 309 23.40 -11.11 -6.54
CA LEU A 309 22.31 -11.01 -5.57
C LEU A 309 21.29 -12.15 -5.71
N LEU A 310 20.97 -12.53 -6.96
CA LEU A 310 20.05 -13.63 -7.25
C LEU A 310 20.63 -14.98 -6.81
N ASP A 311 21.91 -15.24 -7.09
CA ASP A 311 22.61 -16.49 -6.78
C ASP A 311 22.81 -16.73 -5.28
N HIS A 312 22.84 -15.66 -4.49
CA HIS A 312 23.10 -15.73 -3.05
C HIS A 312 21.86 -15.51 -2.17
N SER A 313 20.71 -15.26 -2.79
CA SER A 313 19.43 -15.18 -2.10
C SER A 313 18.76 -16.55 -2.11
N ASP A 314 18.16 -16.95 -0.99
CA ASP A 314 17.35 -18.16 -0.98
C ASP A 314 16.15 -17.94 -1.92
N PRO A 315 15.82 -18.84 -2.88
CA PRO A 315 14.75 -18.58 -3.86
C PRO A 315 13.38 -18.27 -3.24
N GLU A 316 13.11 -18.76 -2.02
CA GLU A 316 11.89 -18.46 -1.25
C GLU A 316 11.84 -17.02 -0.71
N ASP A 317 12.99 -16.34 -0.62
CA ASP A 317 13.16 -14.95 -0.19
C ASP A 317 13.15 -13.97 -1.38
N ILE A 318 13.06 -14.47 -2.62
CA ILE A 318 12.95 -13.68 -3.85
C ILE A 318 11.51 -13.73 -4.35
N TYR A 319 10.97 -12.58 -4.70
CA TYR A 319 9.66 -12.52 -5.32
C TYR A 319 9.57 -11.40 -6.34
N GLN A 320 8.92 -11.73 -7.44
CA GLN A 320 8.65 -10.79 -8.49
C GLN A 320 7.38 -10.00 -8.17
N VAL A 321 7.45 -8.69 -8.31
CA VAL A 321 6.30 -7.80 -8.18
C VAL A 321 6.09 -7.14 -9.53
N SER A 322 4.96 -7.46 -10.17
CA SER A 322 4.51 -6.67 -11.31
C SER A 322 4.39 -5.21 -10.84
N SER A 323 5.19 -4.31 -11.40
CA SER A 323 5.19 -2.87 -11.06
C SER A 323 4.20 -2.11 -11.92
N GLU A 324 3.04 -2.72 -12.13
CA GLU A 324 1.90 -2.06 -12.75
C GLU A 324 1.49 -0.85 -11.91
N LYS A 325 1.71 0.35 -12.45
CA LYS A 325 1.12 1.57 -11.90
C LYS A 325 -0.39 1.46 -12.05
N ARG A 326 -1.11 1.72 -10.96
CA ARG A 326 -2.57 1.80 -11.00
C ARG A 326 -3.04 2.95 -10.12
N SER A 327 -3.63 3.96 -10.76
CA SER A 327 -4.45 4.97 -10.10
C SER A 327 -5.89 4.74 -10.55
N TYR A 328 -6.82 4.84 -9.62
CA TYR A 328 -8.25 4.65 -9.90
C TYR A 328 -8.99 5.94 -9.53
N ASP A 329 -9.99 6.33 -10.31
CA ASP A 329 -10.91 7.43 -9.97
C ASP A 329 -12.08 6.90 -9.12
N MET A 330 -12.40 5.60 -9.18
CA MET A 330 -13.48 4.99 -8.43
C MET A 330 -13.00 4.37 -7.10
N TRP A 331 -12.98 5.16 -6.02
CA TRP A 331 -12.55 4.68 -4.70
C TRP A 331 -13.69 4.15 -3.83
N TYR A 332 -14.93 4.50 -4.11
CA TYR A 332 -16.05 4.16 -3.24
C TYR A 332 -17.38 4.08 -4.00
N SER A 333 -18.33 3.33 -3.46
CA SER A 333 -19.72 3.35 -3.88
C SER A 333 -20.62 2.79 -2.79
N GLY A 334 -21.66 3.55 -2.45
CA GLY A 334 -22.58 3.17 -1.37
C GLY A 334 -21.85 3.04 -0.03
N ARG A 335 -21.86 1.85 0.55
CA ARG A 335 -21.26 1.49 1.84
C ARG A 335 -19.85 0.93 1.72
N VAL A 336 -19.30 0.89 0.50
CA VAL A 336 -17.97 0.34 0.20
C VAL A 336 -17.00 1.46 -0.16
N VAL A 337 -15.81 1.45 0.45
CA VAL A 337 -14.69 2.33 0.15
C VAL A 337 -13.38 1.53 0.08
N LEU A 338 -12.41 1.99 -0.71
CA LEU A 338 -11.10 1.38 -0.88
C LEU A 338 -10.01 2.22 -0.18
N GLY A 339 -8.88 1.61 0.18
CA GLY A 339 -7.72 2.33 0.72
C GLY A 339 -6.38 1.61 0.51
N GLY A 340 -5.29 2.37 0.53
CA GLY A 340 -3.93 1.90 0.22
C GLY A 340 -3.78 1.44 -1.24
N ASP A 341 -2.99 0.39 -1.48
CA ASP A 341 -2.78 -0.20 -2.81
C ASP A 341 -4.08 -0.69 -3.51
N ALA A 342 -5.20 -0.75 -2.79
CA ALA A 342 -6.50 -0.98 -3.41
C ALA A 342 -6.94 0.23 -4.27
N CYS A 343 -6.50 1.45 -3.96
CA CYS A 343 -6.80 2.70 -4.66
C CYS A 343 -5.66 3.23 -5.54
N HIS A 344 -4.43 3.17 -5.03
CA HIS A 344 -3.27 3.82 -5.64
C HIS A 344 -2.07 2.92 -5.45
N LYS A 345 -1.77 2.10 -6.46
CA LYS A 345 -0.57 1.28 -6.45
C LYS A 345 0.59 2.09 -7.01
N LEU A 346 1.53 2.43 -6.12
CA LEU A 346 2.76 3.11 -6.48
C LEU A 346 3.77 2.11 -7.06
N VAL A 347 4.68 2.62 -7.89
CA VAL A 347 5.93 1.92 -8.15
C VAL A 347 6.78 2.03 -6.89
N PRO A 348 7.35 0.91 -6.41
CA PRO A 348 8.13 0.87 -5.17
C PRO A 348 9.37 1.80 -5.14
N GLY A 349 9.88 2.25 -6.30
CA GLY A 349 11.09 3.06 -6.42
C GLY A 349 11.09 4.37 -5.62
N ALA A 350 9.94 4.96 -5.31
CA ALA A 350 9.89 6.17 -4.47
C ALA A 350 9.74 5.90 -2.96
N GLY A 351 9.53 4.65 -2.53
CA GLY A 351 9.34 4.30 -1.11
C GLY A 351 8.08 4.86 -0.45
N GLN A 352 7.13 5.40 -1.23
CA GLN A 352 5.98 6.18 -0.71
C GLN A 352 4.76 5.33 -0.34
N GLY A 353 4.68 4.06 -0.75
CA GLY A 353 3.46 3.26 -0.61
C GLY A 353 2.96 3.10 0.84
N ALA A 354 3.88 2.81 1.77
CA ALA A 354 3.54 2.69 3.19
C ALA A 354 3.02 4.01 3.77
N LEU A 355 3.65 5.15 3.42
CA LEU A 355 3.20 6.47 3.87
C LEU A 355 1.79 6.80 3.33
N GLN A 356 1.53 6.56 2.04
CA GLN A 356 0.19 6.82 1.48
C GLN A 356 -0.89 5.96 2.14
N ALA A 357 -0.59 4.68 2.43
CA ALA A 357 -1.48 3.81 3.18
C ALA A 357 -1.78 4.31 4.62
N MET A 358 -0.78 4.89 5.29
CA MET A 358 -0.93 5.51 6.62
C MET A 358 -1.82 6.76 6.56
N LEU A 359 -1.55 7.64 5.60
CA LEU A 359 -2.32 8.87 5.38
C LEU A 359 -3.79 8.58 5.07
N ASP A 360 -4.06 7.56 4.26
CA ASP A 360 -5.43 7.12 3.97
C ASP A 360 -6.17 6.71 5.24
N ALA A 361 -5.54 5.91 6.10
CA ALA A 361 -6.16 5.47 7.34
C ALA A 361 -6.43 6.65 8.28
N CYS A 362 -5.48 7.59 8.37
CA CYS A 362 -5.62 8.80 9.16
C CYS A 362 -6.79 9.68 8.67
N SER A 363 -6.92 9.91 7.37
CA SER A 363 -8.04 10.69 6.80
C SER A 363 -9.39 9.97 6.93
N LEU A 364 -9.44 8.65 6.68
CA LEU A 364 -10.69 7.91 6.65
C LEU A 364 -11.32 7.69 8.03
N ALA A 365 -10.52 7.40 9.07
CA ALA A 365 -11.03 7.09 10.41
C ALA A 365 -11.95 8.17 11.04
N PRO A 366 -11.57 9.47 11.09
CA PRO A 366 -12.43 10.51 11.65
C PRO A 366 -13.69 10.74 10.80
N LEU A 367 -13.60 10.58 9.48
CA LEU A 367 -14.76 10.71 8.58
C LEU A 367 -15.77 9.57 8.80
N ILE A 368 -15.30 8.34 9.03
CA ILE A 368 -16.13 7.22 9.46
C ILE A 368 -16.82 7.55 10.79
N GLN A 369 -16.10 8.05 11.78
CA GLN A 369 -16.68 8.43 13.07
C GLN A 369 -17.77 9.48 12.90
N HIS A 370 -17.50 10.54 12.15
CA HIS A 370 -18.44 11.61 11.91
C HIS A 370 -19.71 11.09 11.23
N ALA A 371 -19.60 10.25 10.21
CA ALA A 371 -20.75 9.63 9.55
C ALA A 371 -21.58 8.75 10.51
N LEU A 372 -20.93 7.98 11.39
CA LEU A 372 -21.63 7.12 12.35
C LEU A 372 -22.34 7.91 13.46
N VAL A 373 -21.75 9.02 13.91
CA VAL A 373 -22.35 9.89 14.94
C VAL A 373 -23.52 10.69 14.37
N THR A 374 -23.35 11.29 13.19
CA THR A 374 -24.38 12.13 12.56
C THR A 374 -25.57 11.33 12.03
N SER A 375 -25.38 10.07 11.66
CA SER A 375 -26.47 9.16 11.26
C SER A 375 -27.11 8.39 12.41
N GLY A 376 -26.83 8.74 13.66
CA GLY A 376 -27.36 8.05 14.83
C GLY A 376 -28.89 8.09 14.89
N GLY A 377 -29.55 6.93 14.73
CA GLY A 377 -31.01 6.81 14.83
C GLY A 377 -31.79 7.26 13.59
N THR A 378 -31.10 7.55 12.49
CA THR A 378 -31.72 7.94 11.22
C THR A 378 -32.15 6.73 10.38
N SER A 379 -32.88 6.98 9.28
CA SER A 379 -33.26 5.93 8.32
C SER A 379 -32.03 5.38 7.58
N GLY A 380 -32.17 4.19 6.97
CA GLY A 380 -31.08 3.58 6.19
C GLY A 380 -30.58 4.49 5.05
N SER A 381 -31.51 5.09 4.29
CA SER A 381 -31.17 5.99 3.19
C SER A 381 -30.45 7.26 3.65
N GLU A 382 -30.86 7.84 4.78
CA GLU A 382 -30.20 9.01 5.38
C GLU A 382 -28.81 8.66 5.90
N GLN A 383 -28.67 7.52 6.60
CA GLN A 383 -27.37 7.01 6.99
C GLN A 383 -26.46 6.81 5.77
N LEU A 384 -26.96 6.21 4.68
CA LEU A 384 -26.19 6.01 3.47
C LEU A 384 -25.69 7.34 2.87
N GLN A 385 -26.46 8.43 2.98
CA GLN A 385 -26.03 9.77 2.55
C GLN A 385 -24.84 10.26 3.39
N HIS A 386 -24.91 10.16 4.73
CA HIS A 386 -23.79 10.52 5.60
C HIS A 386 -22.51 9.72 5.32
N ILE A 387 -22.66 8.43 5.03
CA ILE A 387 -21.54 7.55 4.64
C ILE A 387 -20.96 8.01 3.30
N SER A 388 -21.82 8.29 2.32
CA SER A 388 -21.40 8.73 0.99
C SER A 388 -20.66 10.07 1.07
N ILE A 389 -21.12 11.01 1.91
CA ILE A 389 -20.44 12.29 2.15
C ILE A 389 -19.06 12.05 2.77
N ALA A 390 -18.94 11.17 3.76
CA ALA A 390 -17.65 10.85 4.37
C ALA A 390 -16.67 10.25 3.35
N PHE A 391 -17.11 9.33 2.49
CA PHE A 391 -16.25 8.73 1.47
C PHE A 391 -15.89 9.72 0.36
N GLU A 392 -16.79 10.62 -0.02
CA GLU A 392 -16.49 11.72 -0.95
C GLU A 392 -15.48 12.69 -0.35
N SER A 393 -15.59 13.05 0.93
CA SER A 393 -14.62 13.89 1.63
C SER A 393 -13.23 13.25 1.66
N TYR A 394 -13.17 11.95 1.98
CA TYR A 394 -11.93 11.17 1.94
C TYR A 394 -11.31 11.17 0.53
N TYR A 395 -12.13 10.90 -0.50
CA TYR A 395 -11.70 10.93 -1.89
C TYR A 395 -11.14 12.30 -2.28
N ARG A 396 -11.85 13.40 -1.99
CA ARG A 396 -11.38 14.75 -2.32
C ARG A 396 -10.07 15.13 -1.65
N GLU A 397 -9.87 14.69 -0.41
CA GLU A 397 -8.64 14.96 0.33
C GLU A 397 -7.46 14.15 -0.23
N ARG A 398 -7.68 12.87 -0.54
CA ARG A 398 -6.58 11.91 -0.76
C ARG A 398 -6.30 11.62 -2.22
N HIS A 399 -7.30 11.69 -3.10
CA HIS A 399 -7.19 11.24 -4.48
C HIS A 399 -6.05 11.93 -5.23
N GLU A 400 -6.02 13.26 -5.21
CA GLU A 400 -5.03 14.03 -5.96
C GLU A 400 -3.61 13.81 -5.42
N ILE A 401 -3.46 13.79 -4.08
CA ILE A 401 -2.17 13.55 -3.42
C ILE A 401 -1.64 12.16 -3.77
N ALA A 402 -2.50 11.14 -3.69
CA ALA A 402 -2.14 9.78 -4.02
C ALA A 402 -1.81 9.62 -5.51
N ARG A 403 -2.59 10.24 -6.40
CA ARG A 403 -2.36 10.26 -7.85
C ARG A 403 -0.99 10.89 -8.16
N THR A 404 -0.69 12.04 -7.57
CA THR A 404 0.63 12.70 -7.71
C THR A 404 1.75 11.83 -7.18
N ALA A 405 1.57 11.13 -6.05
CA ALA A 405 2.58 10.21 -5.52
C ALA A 405 2.83 9.03 -6.47
N VAL A 406 1.77 8.47 -7.07
CA VAL A 406 1.86 7.42 -8.09
C VAL A 406 2.60 7.92 -9.33
N GLU A 407 2.27 9.12 -9.82
CA GLU A 407 2.96 9.78 -10.94
C GLU A 407 4.43 10.03 -10.65
N GLY A 408 4.75 10.70 -9.55
CA GLY A 408 6.12 11.00 -9.13
C GLY A 408 6.95 9.73 -8.95
N SER A 409 6.37 8.65 -8.42
CA SER A 409 7.08 7.36 -8.32
C SER A 409 7.44 6.76 -9.69
N THR A 410 6.58 6.97 -10.69
CA THR A 410 6.80 6.50 -12.05
C THR A 410 7.83 7.36 -12.75
N ASP A 411 7.74 8.68 -12.62
CA ASP A 411 8.66 9.64 -13.23
C ASP A 411 10.07 9.51 -12.64
N LEU A 412 10.20 9.34 -11.32
CA LEU A 412 11.49 9.07 -10.68
C LEU A 412 12.11 7.78 -11.24
N SER A 413 11.32 6.71 -11.29
CA SER A 413 11.81 5.43 -11.79
C SER A 413 12.21 5.54 -13.27
N ARG A 414 11.40 6.23 -14.11
CA ARG A 414 11.73 6.50 -15.52
C ARG A 414 12.97 7.36 -15.67
N LEU A 415 13.14 8.40 -14.87
CA LEU A 415 14.32 9.27 -14.95
C LEU A 415 15.59 8.47 -14.62
N MET A 416 15.53 7.60 -13.62
CA MET A 416 16.62 6.69 -13.29
C MET A 416 16.96 5.78 -14.47
N ALA A 417 15.96 5.37 -15.26
CA ALA A 417 16.13 4.59 -16.49
C ALA A 417 16.52 5.38 -17.75
N LEU A 418 16.12 6.64 -17.87
CA LEU A 418 16.41 7.49 -19.03
C LEU A 418 17.81 8.10 -18.96
N HIS A 419 18.43 8.12 -17.78
CA HIS A 419 19.84 8.52 -17.63
C HIS A 419 20.82 7.62 -18.43
N PHE A 420 20.33 6.53 -19.02
CA PHE A 420 21.11 5.55 -19.77
C PHE A 420 21.11 5.73 -21.29
N THR A 421 20.13 6.44 -21.84
CA THR A 421 20.10 6.66 -23.29
C THR A 421 20.60 8.07 -23.56
N HIS A 422 21.77 8.19 -24.20
CA HIS A 422 22.20 9.43 -24.88
C HIS A 422 21.24 9.81 -26.04
N GLU A 423 19.99 9.38 -25.98
CA GLU A 423 18.98 9.55 -27.00
C GLU A 423 18.33 10.92 -26.91
N PRO A 424 17.96 11.49 -28.07
CA PRO A 424 17.22 12.75 -28.14
C PRO A 424 15.93 12.75 -27.32
N ALA A 425 15.28 11.60 -27.10
CA ALA A 425 14.06 11.48 -26.30
C ALA A 425 14.29 11.72 -24.80
N SER A 426 15.41 11.24 -24.25
CA SER A 426 15.79 11.48 -22.84
C SER A 426 16.19 12.93 -22.61
N LEU A 427 16.88 13.54 -23.59
CA LEU A 427 17.15 14.97 -23.59
C LEU A 427 15.87 15.80 -23.73
N ALA A 428 14.90 15.38 -24.56
CA ALA A 428 13.61 16.05 -24.70
C ALA A 428 12.74 15.94 -23.44
N TYR A 429 12.75 14.79 -22.75
CA TYR A 429 12.07 14.61 -21.45
C TYR A 429 12.72 15.47 -20.36
N LEU A 430 14.06 15.55 -20.33
CA LEU A 430 14.81 16.46 -19.45
C LEU A 430 14.64 17.95 -19.83
N GLN A 431 14.12 18.25 -21.01
CA GLN A 431 13.87 19.61 -21.52
C GLN A 431 12.39 19.98 -21.53
N ASP A 432 11.49 19.11 -21.05
CA ASP A 432 10.07 19.43 -20.93
C ASP A 432 9.89 20.52 -19.86
N PRO A 433 9.45 21.74 -20.22
CA PRO A 433 9.29 22.85 -19.28
C PRO A 433 8.21 22.61 -18.22
N ASN A 434 7.39 21.55 -18.35
CA ASN A 434 6.42 21.15 -17.35
C ASN A 434 6.97 20.14 -16.32
N GLN A 435 8.23 19.69 -16.45
CA GLN A 435 8.88 18.76 -15.53
C GLN A 435 9.78 19.52 -14.53
N PRO A 436 9.71 19.25 -13.21
CA PRO A 436 10.49 19.96 -12.21
C PRO A 436 11.94 19.45 -12.19
N LEU A 437 12.83 20.09 -12.95
CA LEU A 437 14.28 19.81 -12.96
C LEU A 437 15.06 21.04 -12.48
N VAL A 438 16.08 20.86 -11.63
CA VAL A 438 17.10 21.88 -11.33
C VAL A 438 18.44 21.42 -11.88
N VAL A 439 19.10 22.31 -12.60
CA VAL A 439 20.43 22.09 -13.16
C VAL A 439 21.47 22.44 -12.11
N SER A 440 22.45 21.55 -11.90
CA SER A 440 23.58 21.81 -11.01
C SER A 440 24.46 22.98 -11.51
N PRO A 441 25.28 23.60 -10.64
CA PRO A 441 26.25 24.62 -11.03
C PRO A 441 27.27 24.15 -12.10
N SER A 442 27.46 22.85 -12.26
CA SER A 442 28.31 22.24 -13.30
C SER A 442 27.61 22.05 -14.66
N GLY A 443 26.36 22.48 -14.82
CA GLY A 443 25.61 22.36 -16.08
C GLY A 443 25.09 20.95 -16.38
N GLN A 444 25.19 20.03 -15.41
CA GLN A 444 24.61 18.69 -15.50
C GLN A 444 23.19 18.71 -14.90
N PRO A 445 22.18 18.09 -15.55
CA PRO A 445 20.86 17.95 -14.96
C PRO A 445 20.96 17.13 -13.67
N VAL A 446 20.47 17.69 -12.56
CA VAL A 446 20.44 16.99 -11.26
C VAL A 446 18.99 16.68 -10.92
N LEU A 447 18.80 15.47 -10.38
CA LEU A 447 17.53 15.02 -9.87
C LEU A 447 17.09 15.96 -8.75
N VAL A 448 15.93 16.55 -8.92
CA VAL A 448 15.27 17.33 -7.90
C VAL A 448 14.08 16.52 -7.45
N MET A 449 14.23 15.89 -6.29
CA MET A 449 13.18 15.09 -5.69
C MET A 449 11.93 15.94 -5.36
N ALA A 450 12.04 17.27 -5.33
CA ALA A 450 10.93 18.23 -5.23
C ALA A 450 11.40 19.63 -5.66
N PRO A 451 10.67 20.41 -6.49
CA PRO A 451 11.15 21.73 -6.91
C PRO A 451 11.51 22.58 -5.69
N PRO A 452 12.46 23.53 -5.78
CA PRO A 452 13.07 24.18 -4.61
C PRO A 452 12.09 24.96 -3.70
N ASN A 453 10.84 25.11 -4.12
CA ASN A 453 9.75 25.74 -3.38
C ASN A 453 8.58 24.79 -3.05
N ILE A 454 8.69 23.49 -3.35
CA ILE A 454 7.74 22.47 -2.94
C ILE A 454 8.47 21.50 -2.03
N ASP A 455 8.11 21.50 -0.75
CA ASP A 455 8.53 20.44 0.16
C ASP A 455 7.47 19.34 -0.04
N LEU A 456 7.75 18.29 -0.85
CA LEU A 456 6.77 17.22 -1.16
C LEU A 456 6.16 16.58 0.10
N GLU A 457 6.87 16.71 1.20
CA GLU A 457 6.53 16.25 2.53
C GLU A 457 5.67 17.27 3.32
N PHE A 458 5.74 18.58 3.01
CA PHE A 458 5.07 19.66 3.75
C PHE A 458 3.88 20.29 2.98
N ASP A 459 3.97 20.42 1.66
CA ASP A 459 2.96 21.09 0.83
C ASP A 459 1.70 20.24 0.62
N PHE A 460 1.78 18.94 0.90
CA PHE A 460 0.66 18.01 0.87
C PHE A 460 0.16 17.61 2.26
N PHE A 461 0.62 18.29 3.31
CA PHE A 461 0.16 18.04 4.69
C PHE A 461 -1.27 18.58 4.86
N PRO A 462 -2.27 17.74 5.15
CA PRO A 462 -3.62 18.24 5.40
C PRO A 462 -3.60 19.14 6.64
N ALA A 463 -4.08 20.37 6.51
CA ALA A 463 -4.09 21.36 7.61
C ALA A 463 -4.79 20.84 8.88
N TRP A 464 -5.69 19.85 8.75
CA TRP A 464 -6.35 19.21 9.88
C TRP A 464 -5.43 18.27 10.67
N LEU A 465 -4.41 17.65 10.05
CA LEU A 465 -3.45 16.77 10.73
C LEU A 465 -2.47 17.59 11.59
N GLN A 466 -2.10 18.79 11.12
CA GLN A 466 -1.37 19.80 11.90
C GLN A 466 -2.18 20.21 13.13
N ARG A 467 -3.47 20.55 12.94
CA ARG A 467 -4.39 20.90 14.04
C ARG A 467 -4.65 19.74 15.00
N TYR A 468 -4.67 18.49 14.51
CA TYR A 468 -4.81 17.30 15.35
C TYR A 468 -3.57 17.07 16.22
N ALA A 469 -2.37 17.24 15.67
CA ALA A 469 -1.11 17.18 16.43
C ALA A 469 -1.02 18.30 17.48
N GLU A 470 -1.46 19.52 17.13
CA GLU A 470 -1.57 20.65 18.06
C GLU A 470 -2.61 20.40 19.18
N GLY A 471 -3.76 19.84 18.85
CA GLY A 471 -4.81 19.48 19.81
C GLY A 471 -4.39 18.36 20.78
N MET A 472 -3.61 17.37 20.33
CA MET A 472 -3.08 16.32 21.20
C MET A 472 -2.04 16.86 22.19
N ASN A 473 -1.21 17.83 21.79
CA ASN A 473 -0.26 18.48 22.70
C ASN A 473 -0.97 19.27 23.82
N GLN A 474 -2.14 19.86 23.54
CA GLN A 474 -2.97 20.50 24.58
C GLN A 474 -3.57 19.49 25.57
N PHE A 475 -3.99 18.31 25.09
CA PHE A 475 -4.47 17.22 25.95
C PHE A 475 -3.38 16.56 26.79
N ALA A 476 -2.14 16.50 26.30
CA ALA A 476 -1.00 15.97 27.04
C ALA A 476 -0.44 16.96 28.08
N ALA A 477 -0.70 18.27 27.93
CA ALA A 477 -0.10 19.33 28.75
C ALA A 477 -0.98 19.87 29.90
N GLY A 478 -2.24 19.45 30.05
CA GLY A 478 -3.18 20.09 30.99
C GLY A 478 -3.97 19.13 31.87
N GLY A 479 -3.45 18.84 33.07
CA GLY A 479 -4.24 18.31 34.19
C GLY A 479 -5.00 19.42 34.92
N HIS A 480 -6.26 19.11 35.29
CA HIS A 480 -7.14 19.79 36.26
C HIS A 480 -7.13 21.32 36.35
N GLY A 481 -8.24 21.93 35.90
CA GLY A 481 -8.70 23.26 36.34
C GLY A 481 -10.14 23.50 35.90
N ASP A 482 -11.05 23.64 36.86
CA ASP A 482 -12.49 23.92 36.69
C ASP A 482 -12.80 25.32 36.13
N GLU A 483 -14.07 25.46 35.71
CA GLU A 483 -14.92 26.67 35.58
C GLU A 483 -15.11 27.33 34.20
N HIS A 484 -16.35 27.18 33.72
CA HIS A 484 -17.19 28.08 32.92
C HIS A 484 -16.55 29.17 32.05
N SER A 485 -16.74 29.04 30.74
CA SER A 485 -17.30 30.11 29.91
C SER A 485 -18.02 29.52 28.69
N ASP A 486 -19.34 29.73 28.64
CA ASP A 486 -20.14 29.64 27.43
C ASP A 486 -19.65 30.71 26.45
N ASP A 487 -19.19 30.29 25.27
CA ASP A 487 -19.22 31.00 23.97
C ASP A 487 -18.10 30.42 23.10
N GLU A 488 -18.42 29.49 22.20
CA GLU A 488 -17.73 29.39 20.91
C GLU A 488 -18.59 28.59 19.92
N GLU A 489 -19.01 29.27 18.85
CA GLU A 489 -19.78 28.76 17.71
C GLU A 489 -19.00 27.72 16.90
N PRO A 490 -19.69 26.80 16.19
CA PRO A 490 -19.05 25.72 15.44
C PRO A 490 -18.50 26.23 14.10
N PHE A 491 -17.18 26.19 13.94
CA PHE A 491 -16.48 26.60 12.72
C PHE A 491 -16.45 25.48 11.66
N MET A 492 -17.26 25.64 10.61
CA MET A 492 -17.04 25.08 9.26
C MET A 492 -16.75 26.25 8.31
N HIS A 493 -15.62 26.19 7.61
CA HIS A 493 -15.48 26.66 6.23
C HIS A 493 -14.31 25.94 5.54
#